data_AF-A0AAU4WHC6-F1
#
_entry.id   AF-A0AAU4WHC6-F1
#
_cell.length_a   1.000
_cell.length_b   1.000
_cell.length_c   1.000
_cell.angle_alpha   90.00
_cell.angle_beta   90.00
_cell.angle_gamma   90.00
#
_symmetry.space_group_name_H-M   'P 1'
#
loop_
_entity.id
_entity.type
_entity.pdbx_description
1 polymer ?
#
loop_
_entity_poly.entity_id
_entity_poly.type
_entity_poly.pdbx_seq_one_letter_code
_entity_poly.pdbx_strand_id
1 'polypeptide(L)'
;MSRARVARRIAAGAAYGGGGIGLVGAAAVGLLIAEVQLAKRQVGNHGRGSVQVPSANGLYGRVFAERQGTEVAETEPLRFAMLGDSTAAGQGVHRARQTPAALLASGLSAVAERPVEMRNVALPGAMSDDLDRQVAVILSDPDWVPDVCVVMIGANDVTHRMPATRSVRHLSAAVRRLRTAGAEVVVGTCPDLGTIEPVNQPLRYLARRASRQLAAAQTIGAVEQGGRTVSLGDLLGPEFLANPRELFGPDNYHPSAEGYATAAMAVLPTLCASLGLWPEEERPDVSRREGFLPVARAAAQAAEEGGTEVTAAMPTGPRGPWALLKRRRRRRVTTQDPAPLNL
;
A
#
# COMPACT_ATOMS: atom_id res chain seq x y z
N MET A 1 27.63 19.87 -2.51
CA MET A 1 27.71 21.35 -2.70
C MET A 1 27.59 22.02 -1.34
N SER A 2 28.51 22.92 -1.00
CA SER A 2 28.55 23.57 0.34
C SER A 2 27.36 24.51 0.56
N ARG A 3 26.77 24.46 1.77
CA ARG A 3 25.69 25.35 2.25
C ARG A 3 25.99 26.84 1.99
N ALA A 4 27.26 27.22 2.01
CA ALA A 4 27.72 28.58 1.74
C ALA A 4 27.48 29.04 0.29
N ARG A 5 27.56 28.14 -0.70
CA ARG A 5 27.30 28.50 -2.12
C ARG A 5 25.81 28.72 -2.39
N VAL A 6 24.93 28.00 -1.71
CA VAL A 6 23.48 28.17 -1.80
C VAL A 6 23.07 29.53 -1.21
N ALA A 7 23.60 29.85 -0.02
CA ALA A 7 23.37 31.14 0.62
C ALA A 7 23.86 32.32 -0.26
N ARG A 8 25.03 32.20 -0.88
CA ARG A 8 25.58 33.24 -1.77
C ARG A 8 24.76 33.44 -3.04
N ARG A 9 24.15 32.38 -3.57
CA ARG A 9 23.29 32.45 -4.77
C ARG A 9 21.94 33.12 -4.47
N ILE A 10 21.38 32.85 -3.30
CA ILE A 10 20.15 33.51 -2.81
C ILE A 10 20.42 35.01 -2.56
N ALA A 11 21.56 35.34 -1.95
CA ALA A 11 21.97 36.73 -1.73
C ALA A 11 22.25 37.47 -3.06
N ALA A 12 22.89 36.83 -4.03
CA ALA A 12 23.16 37.42 -5.34
C ALA A 12 21.88 37.67 -6.17
N GLY A 13 20.87 36.78 -6.05
CA GLY A 13 19.57 36.98 -6.68
C GLY A 13 18.75 38.13 -6.07
N ALA A 14 18.95 38.42 -4.78
CA ALA A 14 18.29 39.53 -4.09
C ALA A 14 18.86 40.91 -4.47
N ALA A 15 20.15 40.99 -4.84
CA ALA A 15 20.84 42.26 -5.07
C ALA A 15 20.67 42.83 -6.50
N TYR A 16 20.39 42.00 -7.51
CA TYR A 16 20.43 42.41 -8.93
C TYR A 16 19.10 42.30 -9.69
N GLY A 17 17.95 42.30 -8.99
CA GLY A 17 16.63 42.37 -9.63
C GLY A 17 15.73 41.13 -9.49
N GLY A 18 16.00 40.25 -8.52
CA GLY A 18 15.17 39.07 -8.19
C GLY A 18 14.40 39.17 -6.86
N GLY A 19 14.29 40.36 -6.26
CA GLY A 19 13.80 40.55 -4.88
C GLY A 19 12.39 40.02 -4.61
N GLY A 20 11.45 40.19 -5.55
CA GLY A 20 10.08 39.67 -5.41
C GLY A 20 9.99 38.15 -5.50
N ILE A 21 10.75 37.54 -6.42
CA ILE A 21 10.77 36.08 -6.62
C ILE A 21 11.44 35.37 -5.44
N GLY A 22 12.51 35.96 -4.88
CA GLY A 22 13.18 35.44 -3.69
C GLY A 22 12.30 35.46 -2.43
N LEU A 23 11.55 36.55 -2.21
CA LEU A 23 10.63 36.70 -1.08
C LEU A 23 9.41 35.78 -1.19
N VAL A 24 8.79 35.69 -2.36
CA VAL A 24 7.68 34.78 -2.61
C VAL A 24 8.11 33.32 -2.44
N GLY A 25 9.31 32.96 -2.93
CA GLY A 25 9.89 31.64 -2.73
C GLY A 25 10.14 31.31 -1.24
N ALA A 26 10.68 32.26 -0.48
CA ALA A 26 10.90 32.08 0.96
C ALA A 26 9.58 31.94 1.75
N ALA A 27 8.56 32.73 1.41
CA ALA A 27 7.23 32.64 2.03
C ALA A 27 6.56 31.29 1.74
N ALA A 28 6.64 30.79 0.50
CA ALA A 28 6.11 29.48 0.13
C ALA A 28 6.80 28.33 0.88
N VAL A 29 8.13 28.39 1.02
CA VAL A 29 8.88 27.41 1.82
C VAL A 29 8.50 27.51 3.30
N GLY A 30 8.35 28.72 3.84
CA GLY A 30 7.90 28.95 5.21
C GLY A 30 6.52 28.34 5.48
N LEU A 31 5.56 28.53 4.57
CA LEU A 31 4.23 27.94 4.65
C LEU A 31 4.28 26.41 4.69
N LEU A 32 5.05 25.79 3.79
CA LEU A 32 5.21 24.33 3.76
C LEU A 32 5.82 23.80 5.07
N ILE A 33 6.83 24.49 5.62
CA ILE A 33 7.43 24.11 6.91
C ILE A 33 6.39 24.20 8.03
N ALA A 34 5.57 25.26 8.05
CA ALA A 34 4.51 25.44 9.04
C ALA A 34 3.45 24.32 8.94
N GLU A 35 3.00 23.99 7.74
CA GLU A 35 2.05 22.89 7.51
C GLU A 35 2.61 21.53 7.96
N VAL A 36 3.88 21.24 7.66
CA VAL A 36 4.54 20.02 8.13
C VAL A 36 4.56 19.97 9.67
N GLN A 37 4.85 21.09 10.33
CA GLN A 37 4.85 21.14 11.80
C GLN A 37 3.44 20.96 12.39
N LEU A 38 2.42 21.56 11.78
CA LEU A 38 1.02 21.40 12.19
C LEU A 38 0.54 19.95 12.03
N ALA A 39 0.80 19.34 10.87
CA ALA A 39 0.46 17.94 10.63
C ALA A 39 1.17 17.01 11.64
N LYS A 40 2.47 17.23 11.90
CA LYS A 40 3.21 16.45 12.92
C LYS A 40 2.64 16.61 14.33
N ARG A 41 2.19 17.81 14.71
CA ARG A 41 1.55 18.04 16.01
C ARG A 41 0.21 17.34 16.11
N GLN A 42 -0.61 17.40 15.06
CA GLN A 42 -1.93 16.76 15.04
C GLN A 42 -1.80 15.22 15.07
N VAL A 43 -0.91 14.64 14.27
CA VAL A 43 -0.65 13.18 14.29
C VAL A 43 0.04 12.76 15.61
N GLY A 44 1.05 13.53 16.06
CA GLY A 44 1.84 13.20 17.25
C GLY A 44 1.10 13.38 18.59
N ASN A 45 0.08 14.25 18.67
CA ASN A 45 -0.72 14.44 19.88
C ASN A 45 -1.64 13.25 20.19
N HIS A 46 -2.01 12.45 19.19
CA HIS A 46 -2.87 11.27 19.36
C HIS A 46 -2.07 9.97 19.58
N GLY A 47 -0.73 10.02 19.55
CA GLY A 47 0.17 8.85 19.52
C GLY A 47 1.26 8.81 20.60
N ARG A 48 1.12 9.53 21.72
CA ARG A 48 2.12 9.53 22.81
C ARG A 48 2.08 8.32 23.75
N GLY A 49 1.17 7.37 23.54
CA GLY A 49 1.24 6.05 24.15
C GLY A 49 1.96 5.08 23.22
N SER A 50 2.72 4.12 23.76
CA SER A 50 3.18 2.96 22.99
C SER A 50 1.94 2.20 22.49
N VAL A 51 1.47 2.51 21.28
CA VAL A 51 0.35 1.80 20.68
C VAL A 51 0.86 0.40 20.36
N GLN A 52 0.56 -0.53 21.25
CA GLN A 52 0.87 -1.94 21.04
C GLN A 52 0.01 -2.42 19.88
N VAL A 53 0.64 -2.68 18.74
CA VAL A 53 -0.04 -3.24 17.58
C VAL A 53 -0.45 -4.68 17.92
N PRO A 54 -1.73 -5.04 17.77
CA PRO A 54 -2.18 -6.39 18.09
C PRO A 54 -1.54 -7.40 17.13
N SER A 55 -0.97 -8.47 17.68
CA SER A 55 -0.38 -9.53 16.86
C SER A 55 -1.47 -10.27 16.09
N ALA A 56 -1.28 -10.38 14.78
CA ALA A 56 -2.15 -11.15 13.90
C ALA A 56 -1.60 -12.55 13.60
N ASN A 57 -0.42 -12.92 14.10
CA ASN A 57 0.19 -14.22 13.83
C ASN A 57 -0.69 -15.37 14.32
N GLY A 58 -0.75 -16.44 13.53
CA GLY A 58 -1.46 -17.66 13.93
C GLY A 58 -2.18 -18.35 12.78
N LEU A 59 -2.97 -19.36 13.14
CA LEU A 59 -3.71 -20.21 12.21
C LEU A 59 -5.15 -19.72 12.05
N TYR A 60 -5.54 -19.37 10.84
CA TYR A 60 -6.87 -18.93 10.44
C TYR A 60 -7.64 -20.07 9.77
N GLY A 61 -8.97 -20.10 9.95
CA GLY A 61 -9.84 -21.08 9.31
C GLY A 61 -9.71 -22.52 9.82
N ARG A 62 -9.47 -22.70 11.12
CA ARG A 62 -9.36 -24.03 11.76
C ARG A 62 -10.52 -24.99 11.46
N VAL A 63 -11.72 -24.44 11.28
CA VAL A 63 -12.92 -25.20 10.87
C VAL A 63 -12.70 -25.99 9.57
N PHE A 64 -11.86 -25.50 8.65
CA PHE A 64 -11.53 -26.21 7.41
C PHE A 64 -10.57 -27.38 7.62
N ALA A 65 -9.78 -27.38 8.70
CA ALA A 65 -8.99 -28.55 9.10
C ALA A 65 -9.88 -29.65 9.70
N GLU A 66 -10.89 -29.27 10.48
CA GLU A 66 -11.79 -30.20 11.18
C GLU A 66 -12.83 -30.85 10.26
N ARG A 67 -13.33 -30.11 9.25
CA ARG A 67 -14.33 -30.61 8.29
C ARG A 67 -13.82 -31.70 7.36
N GLN A 68 -12.50 -31.88 7.23
CA GLN A 68 -11.90 -32.89 6.36
C GLN A 68 -11.80 -34.29 7.00
N GLY A 69 -12.37 -34.50 8.20
CA GLY A 69 -12.73 -35.80 8.79
C GLY A 69 -11.93 -37.06 8.41
N THR A 70 -11.03 -37.51 9.30
CA THR A 70 -10.54 -38.90 9.44
C THR A 70 -9.75 -39.58 8.30
N GLU A 71 -9.56 -38.96 7.13
CA GLU A 71 -8.42 -39.27 6.26
C GLU A 71 -7.34 -38.22 6.49
N VAL A 72 -6.65 -38.35 7.62
CA VAL A 72 -5.57 -37.45 8.04
C VAL A 72 -4.33 -37.75 7.19
N ALA A 73 -4.35 -37.29 5.95
CA ALA A 73 -3.15 -36.87 5.26
C ALA A 73 -3.30 -35.38 4.89
N GLU A 74 -2.64 -34.54 5.68
CA GLU A 74 -1.72 -33.56 5.08
C GLU A 74 -2.28 -32.45 4.17
N THR A 75 -3.46 -31.86 4.40
CA THR A 75 -3.70 -30.53 3.79
C THR A 75 -2.88 -29.48 4.56
N GLU A 76 -1.60 -29.35 4.19
CA GLU A 76 -0.70 -28.36 4.76
C GLU A 76 -1.35 -26.96 4.69
N PRO A 77 -1.39 -26.20 5.81
CA PRO A 77 -1.91 -24.85 5.80
C PRO A 77 -1.21 -23.99 4.76
N LEU A 78 -1.96 -23.13 4.08
CA LEU A 78 -1.36 -22.11 3.24
C LEU A 78 -0.55 -21.16 4.12
N ARG A 79 0.69 -20.89 3.73
CA ARG A 79 1.60 -20.01 4.46
C ARG A 79 1.54 -18.61 3.88
N PHE A 80 1.08 -17.67 4.69
CA PHE A 80 0.91 -16.28 4.29
C PHE A 80 1.81 -15.37 5.13
N ALA A 81 2.68 -14.60 4.46
CA ALA A 81 3.52 -13.60 5.11
C ALA A 81 3.06 -12.15 4.84
N MET A 82 3.05 -11.32 5.88
CA MET A 82 2.82 -9.88 5.78
C MET A 82 4.12 -9.12 6.09
N LEU A 83 4.51 -8.22 5.20
CA LEU A 83 5.69 -7.36 5.32
C LEU A 83 5.30 -5.90 5.10
N GLY A 84 6.05 -4.98 5.70
CA GLY A 84 5.88 -3.55 5.44
C GLY A 84 6.06 -2.64 6.65
N ASP A 85 5.33 -1.53 6.61
CA ASP A 85 5.34 -0.47 7.62
C ASP A 85 4.19 -0.61 8.66
N SER A 86 3.81 0.50 9.32
CA SER A 86 2.74 0.53 10.31
C SER A 86 1.38 0.12 9.75
N THR A 87 1.14 0.36 8.46
CA THR A 87 -0.10 -0.05 7.79
C THR A 87 -0.16 -1.57 7.70
N ALA A 88 0.94 -2.21 7.28
CA ALA A 88 1.04 -3.66 7.20
C ALA A 88 0.97 -4.32 8.60
N ALA A 89 1.55 -3.67 9.60
CA ALA A 89 1.48 -4.12 10.98
C ALA A 89 0.04 -4.09 11.53
N GLY A 90 -0.80 -3.18 11.05
CA GLY A 90 -2.15 -2.95 11.56
C GLY A 90 -2.20 -1.93 12.68
N GLN A 91 -1.34 -0.91 12.64
CA GLN A 91 -1.40 0.22 13.58
C GLN A 91 -2.71 0.99 13.38
N GLY A 92 -3.32 1.45 14.48
CA GLY A 92 -4.61 2.16 14.44
C GLY A 92 -5.82 1.33 14.86
N VAL A 93 -5.67 -0.01 14.96
CA VAL A 93 -6.70 -0.90 15.52
C VAL A 93 -6.28 -1.55 16.83
N HIS A 94 -7.25 -1.95 17.64
CA HIS A 94 -7.02 -2.53 18.97
C HIS A 94 -7.19 -4.05 19.03
N ARG A 95 -7.71 -4.68 17.97
CA ARG A 95 -7.99 -6.12 17.93
C ARG A 95 -7.28 -6.77 16.74
N ALA A 96 -6.65 -7.90 16.97
CA ALA A 96 -5.92 -8.65 15.94
C ALA A 96 -6.76 -8.89 14.67
N ARG A 97 -8.02 -9.28 14.84
CA ARG A 97 -8.97 -9.53 13.73
C ARG A 97 -9.28 -8.33 12.84
N GLN A 98 -8.95 -7.12 13.28
CA GLN A 98 -9.16 -5.87 12.52
C GLN A 98 -7.92 -5.47 11.74
N THR A 99 -6.78 -6.15 11.94
CA THR A 99 -5.56 -5.89 11.19
C THR A 99 -5.73 -6.36 9.74
N PRO A 100 -5.04 -5.72 8.77
CA PRO A 100 -5.14 -6.12 7.37
C PRO A 100 -4.67 -7.56 7.16
N ALA A 101 -3.64 -7.98 7.89
CA ALA A 101 -3.10 -9.33 7.79
C ALA A 101 -4.10 -10.40 8.26
N ALA A 102 -4.83 -10.16 9.36
CA ALA A 102 -5.87 -11.08 9.83
C ALA A 102 -7.07 -11.13 8.88
N LEU A 103 -7.48 -9.98 8.35
CA LEU A 103 -8.58 -9.86 7.38
C LEU A 103 -8.26 -10.63 6.09
N LEU A 104 -7.05 -10.45 5.56
CA LEU A 104 -6.58 -11.16 4.37
C LEU A 104 -6.41 -12.66 4.62
N ALA A 105 -5.85 -13.07 5.77
CA ALA A 105 -5.73 -14.49 6.11
C ALA A 105 -7.10 -15.18 6.25
N SER A 106 -8.06 -14.51 6.89
CA SER A 106 -9.43 -15.01 7.05
C SER A 106 -10.14 -15.13 5.69
N GLY A 107 -10.01 -14.10 4.85
CA GLY A 107 -10.59 -14.09 3.51
C GLY A 107 -9.97 -15.15 2.60
N LEU A 108 -8.64 -15.27 2.61
CA LEU A 108 -7.91 -16.28 1.85
C LEU A 108 -8.32 -17.69 2.29
N SER A 109 -8.39 -17.93 3.59
CA SER A 109 -8.81 -19.21 4.13
C SER A 109 -10.23 -19.60 3.73
N ALA A 110 -11.16 -18.63 3.73
CA ALA A 110 -12.52 -18.85 3.30
C ALA A 110 -12.64 -19.16 1.80
N VAL A 111 -11.86 -18.47 0.94
CA VAL A 111 -11.86 -18.72 -0.51
C VAL A 111 -11.16 -20.03 -0.86
N ALA A 112 -10.06 -20.34 -0.17
CA ALA A 112 -9.31 -21.57 -0.38
C ALA A 112 -9.99 -22.81 0.21
N GLU A 113 -10.95 -22.62 1.12
CA GLU A 113 -11.49 -23.65 2.01
C GLU A 113 -10.37 -24.45 2.72
N ARG A 114 -9.27 -23.75 3.06
CA ARG A 114 -8.05 -24.31 3.66
C ARG A 114 -7.58 -23.45 4.82
N PRO A 115 -6.97 -24.04 5.86
CA PRO A 115 -6.33 -23.25 6.91
C PRO A 115 -5.20 -22.37 6.35
N VAL A 116 -5.00 -21.20 6.94
CA VAL A 116 -3.91 -20.27 6.59
C VAL A 116 -3.06 -20.01 7.83
N GLU A 117 -1.79 -20.38 7.79
CA GLU A 117 -0.82 -19.99 8.80
C GLU A 117 -0.22 -18.63 8.42
N MET A 118 -0.45 -17.61 9.24
CA MET A 118 -0.03 -16.23 8.96
C MET A 118 1.13 -15.78 9.85
N ARG A 119 2.18 -15.23 9.23
CA ARG A 119 3.29 -14.53 9.91
C ARG A 119 3.39 -13.06 9.44
N ASN A 120 3.22 -12.11 10.35
CA ASN A 120 3.42 -10.69 10.12
C ASN A 120 4.75 -10.24 10.73
N VAL A 121 5.65 -9.76 9.87
CA VAL A 121 6.96 -9.22 10.26
C VAL A 121 7.09 -7.72 9.98
N ALA A 122 5.98 -7.08 9.58
CA ALA A 122 5.94 -5.65 9.37
C ALA A 122 6.27 -4.89 10.65
N LEU A 123 6.94 -3.76 10.49
CA LEU A 123 7.43 -2.95 11.60
C LEU A 123 6.90 -1.52 11.48
N PRO A 124 6.16 -1.00 12.47
CA PRO A 124 5.80 0.40 12.53
C PRO A 124 7.01 1.33 12.37
N GLY A 125 6.88 2.31 11.48
CA GLY A 125 7.97 3.24 11.15
C GLY A 125 9.02 2.72 10.17
N ALA A 126 8.91 1.47 9.70
CA ALA A 126 9.82 0.95 8.67
C ALA A 126 9.70 1.75 7.36
N MET A 127 10.85 1.98 6.74
CA MET A 127 10.99 2.45 5.35
C MET A 127 11.44 1.28 4.48
N SER A 128 11.42 1.44 3.16
CA SER A 128 11.75 0.33 2.24
C SER A 128 13.14 -0.29 2.44
N ASP A 129 14.10 0.41 3.06
CA ASP A 129 15.41 -0.17 3.38
C ASP A 129 15.39 -1.22 4.50
N ASP A 130 14.31 -1.32 5.29
CA ASP A 130 14.10 -2.37 6.28
C ASP A 130 13.57 -3.69 5.67
N LEU A 131 13.08 -3.67 4.41
CA LEU A 131 12.52 -4.88 3.78
C LEU A 131 13.52 -6.02 3.70
N ASP A 132 14.81 -5.72 3.55
CA ASP A 132 15.85 -6.75 3.48
C ASP A 132 15.92 -7.60 4.76
N ARG A 133 15.78 -6.92 5.92
CA ARG A 133 15.68 -7.56 7.25
C ARG A 133 14.39 -8.35 7.37
N GLN A 134 13.24 -7.79 6.97
CA GLN A 134 11.95 -8.48 7.05
C GLN A 134 11.92 -9.76 6.19
N VAL A 135 12.46 -9.71 4.97
CA VAL A 135 12.61 -10.89 4.11
C VAL A 135 13.57 -11.90 4.74
N ALA A 136 14.67 -11.46 5.34
CA ALA A 136 15.60 -12.36 6.03
C ALA A 136 14.94 -13.08 7.22
N VAL A 137 14.04 -12.41 7.97
CA VAL A 137 13.27 -13.03 9.06
C VAL A 137 12.27 -14.05 8.53
N ILE A 138 11.56 -13.75 7.44
CA ILE A 138 10.60 -14.69 6.85
C ILE A 138 11.28 -15.93 6.29
N LEU A 139 12.44 -15.76 5.65
CA LEU A 139 13.19 -16.84 5.01
C LEU A 139 14.26 -17.47 5.91
N SER A 140 14.31 -17.14 7.20
CA SER A 140 15.29 -17.74 8.12
C SER A 140 14.98 -19.19 8.45
N ASP A 141 13.72 -19.57 8.31
CA ASP A 141 13.20 -20.91 8.57
C ASP A 141 13.02 -21.64 7.23
N PRO A 142 13.93 -22.55 6.86
CA PRO A 142 13.89 -23.23 5.56
C PRO A 142 12.66 -24.14 5.42
N ASP A 143 12.09 -24.59 6.54
CA ASP A 143 10.90 -25.42 6.56
C ASP A 143 9.63 -24.58 6.42
N TRP A 144 9.72 -23.24 6.53
CA TRP A 144 8.62 -22.30 6.39
C TRP A 144 8.84 -21.30 5.24
N VAL A 145 8.68 -21.77 4.01
CA VAL A 145 8.58 -20.88 2.84
C VAL A 145 7.12 -20.44 2.67
N PRO A 146 6.82 -19.14 2.58
CA PRO A 146 5.45 -18.68 2.37
C PRO A 146 4.98 -19.01 0.94
N ASP A 147 3.74 -19.47 0.80
CA ASP A 147 3.08 -19.60 -0.51
C ASP A 147 2.82 -18.22 -1.12
N VAL A 148 2.52 -17.23 -0.26
CA VAL A 148 2.25 -15.87 -0.69
C VAL A 148 2.68 -14.83 0.34
N CYS A 149 3.17 -13.70 -0.16
CA CYS A 149 3.54 -12.53 0.62
C CYS A 149 2.73 -11.31 0.20
N VAL A 150 2.27 -10.52 1.17
CA VAL A 150 1.75 -9.18 0.91
C VAL A 150 2.73 -8.15 1.48
N VAL A 151 3.11 -7.18 0.65
CA VAL A 151 3.99 -6.08 1.04
C VAL A 151 3.22 -4.76 0.97
N MET A 152 3.11 -4.03 2.08
CA MET A 152 2.57 -2.66 2.10
C MET A 152 3.59 -1.72 2.73
N ILE A 153 4.25 -0.91 1.90
CA ILE A 153 5.32 -0.02 2.34
C ILE A 153 5.42 1.21 1.43
N GLY A 154 5.83 2.33 1.99
CA GLY A 154 6.14 3.53 1.21
C GLY A 154 5.60 4.83 1.81
N ALA A 155 4.68 4.76 2.78
CA ALA A 155 4.20 5.96 3.47
C ALA A 155 5.37 6.65 4.18
N ASN A 156 6.20 5.89 4.89
CA ASN A 156 7.38 6.42 5.57
C ASN A 156 8.46 6.90 4.60
N ASP A 157 8.62 6.26 3.44
CA ASP A 157 9.53 6.71 2.40
C ASP A 157 9.18 8.14 1.92
N VAL A 158 7.88 8.44 1.75
CA VAL A 158 7.42 9.78 1.36
C VAL A 158 7.61 10.77 2.51
N THR A 159 7.18 10.43 3.73
CA THR A 159 7.27 11.36 4.88
C THR A 159 8.71 11.67 5.28
N HIS A 160 9.62 10.71 5.15
CA HIS A 160 11.07 10.86 5.38
C HIS A 160 11.86 11.25 4.12
N ARG A 161 11.19 11.45 2.98
CA ARG A 161 11.78 11.92 1.72
C ARG A 161 12.88 11.00 1.19
N MET A 162 12.72 9.69 1.32
CA MET A 162 13.56 8.72 0.64
C MET A 162 13.41 8.91 -0.88
N PRO A 163 14.52 8.96 -1.65
CA PRO A 163 14.43 9.01 -3.10
C PRO A 163 13.64 7.81 -3.65
N ALA A 164 12.66 8.05 -4.52
CA ALA A 164 11.80 6.99 -5.07
C ALA A 164 12.61 5.86 -5.72
N THR A 165 13.71 6.19 -6.42
CA THR A 165 14.61 5.20 -7.02
C THR A 165 15.27 4.29 -5.98
N ARG A 166 15.61 4.82 -4.79
CA ARG A 166 16.15 4.04 -3.68
C ARG A 166 15.07 3.16 -3.08
N SER A 167 13.90 3.72 -2.80
CA SER A 167 12.73 3.01 -2.28
C SER A 167 12.38 1.80 -3.14
N VAL A 168 12.17 2.04 -4.44
CA VAL A 168 11.83 0.99 -5.42
C VAL A 168 12.94 -0.04 -5.56
N ARG A 169 14.23 0.35 -5.52
CA ARG A 169 15.33 -0.63 -5.55
C ARG A 169 15.25 -1.61 -4.38
N HIS A 170 14.95 -1.14 -3.16
CA HIS A 170 14.79 -2.02 -2.02
C HIS A 170 13.55 -2.91 -2.15
N LEU A 171 12.42 -2.36 -2.60
CA LEU A 171 11.22 -3.14 -2.88
C LEU A 171 11.47 -4.23 -3.93
N SER A 172 12.04 -3.88 -5.09
CA SER A 172 12.35 -4.84 -6.15
C SER A 172 13.32 -5.93 -5.67
N ALA A 173 14.30 -5.60 -4.83
CA ALA A 173 15.18 -6.61 -4.24
C ALA A 173 14.42 -7.58 -3.31
N ALA A 174 13.50 -7.06 -2.49
CA ALA A 174 12.66 -7.87 -1.62
C ALA A 174 11.71 -8.78 -2.42
N VAL A 175 10.99 -8.23 -3.41
CA VAL A 175 10.11 -8.98 -4.30
C VAL A 175 10.90 -10.09 -5.01
N ARG A 176 12.06 -9.76 -5.59
CA ARG A 176 12.91 -10.76 -6.24
C ARG A 176 13.30 -11.89 -5.30
N ARG A 177 13.79 -11.58 -4.09
CA ARG A 177 14.20 -12.60 -3.10
C ARG A 177 13.04 -13.52 -2.72
N LEU A 178 11.85 -12.98 -2.50
CA LEU A 178 10.65 -13.76 -2.17
C LEU A 178 10.19 -14.63 -3.34
N ARG A 179 10.14 -14.08 -4.57
CA ARG A 179 9.81 -14.86 -5.78
C ARG A 179 10.85 -15.96 -6.05
N THR A 180 12.14 -15.69 -5.85
CA THR A 180 13.20 -16.70 -5.97
C THR A 180 13.07 -17.82 -4.93
N ALA A 181 12.56 -17.53 -3.74
CA ALA A 181 12.26 -18.53 -2.72
C ALA A 181 11.00 -19.37 -3.05
N GLY A 182 10.21 -18.98 -4.05
CA GLY A 182 9.00 -19.69 -4.48
C GLY A 182 7.68 -19.05 -4.05
N ALA A 183 7.72 -17.98 -3.25
CA ALA A 183 6.50 -17.30 -2.78
C ALA A 183 5.88 -16.46 -3.90
N GLU A 184 4.55 -16.43 -4.01
CA GLU A 184 3.84 -15.36 -4.73
C GLU A 184 3.96 -14.03 -3.99
N VAL A 185 3.98 -12.90 -4.70
CA VAL A 185 4.14 -11.58 -4.07
C VAL A 185 3.10 -10.60 -4.59
N VAL A 186 2.32 -10.03 -3.67
CA VAL A 186 1.36 -8.96 -3.94
C VAL A 186 1.81 -7.69 -3.21
N VAL A 187 2.00 -6.61 -3.94
CA VAL A 187 2.38 -5.30 -3.36
C VAL A 187 1.15 -4.40 -3.32
N GLY A 188 0.73 -4.02 -2.11
CA GLY A 188 -0.14 -2.87 -1.93
C GLY A 188 0.70 -1.59 -2.06
N THR A 189 0.56 -0.88 -3.18
CA THR A 189 1.43 0.27 -3.48
C THR A 189 1.21 1.42 -2.51
N CYS A 190 2.16 2.36 -2.46
CA CYS A 190 2.12 3.53 -1.60
C CYS A 190 0.74 4.23 -1.64
N PRO A 191 0.11 4.44 -0.48
CA PRO A 191 -1.18 5.11 -0.41
C PRO A 191 -1.08 6.59 -0.75
N ASP A 192 -2.17 7.20 -1.22
CA ASP A 192 -2.23 8.64 -1.49
C ASP A 192 -2.27 9.45 -0.19
N LEU A 193 -1.11 9.86 0.31
CA LEU A 193 -0.99 10.67 1.54
C LEU A 193 -1.69 12.05 1.47
N GLY A 194 -2.17 12.48 0.30
CA GLY A 194 -3.00 13.67 0.19
C GLY A 194 -4.44 13.48 0.68
N THR A 195 -4.86 12.26 1.03
CA THR A 195 -6.17 12.01 1.66
C THR A 195 -6.16 12.20 3.18
N ILE A 196 -4.98 12.36 3.79
CA ILE A 196 -4.81 12.53 5.24
C ILE A 196 -5.36 13.91 5.65
N GLU A 197 -6.39 13.91 6.50
CA GLU A 197 -7.15 15.11 6.91
C GLU A 197 -6.24 16.23 7.49
N PRO A 198 -5.28 15.94 8.39
CA PRO A 198 -4.31 16.91 8.91
C PRO A 198 -3.44 17.66 7.87
N VAL A 199 -3.38 17.22 6.62
CA VAL A 199 -2.50 17.81 5.61
C VAL A 199 -3.23 18.91 4.85
N ASN A 200 -2.80 20.16 5.02
CA ASN A 200 -3.39 21.34 4.36
C ASN A 200 -2.75 21.64 2.99
N GLN A 201 -3.35 22.57 2.23
CA GLN A 201 -2.79 23.05 0.96
C GLN A 201 -1.79 24.19 1.19
N PRO A 202 -0.59 24.14 0.58
CA PRO A 202 -0.24 23.35 -0.61
C PRO A 202 0.44 21.99 -0.35
N LEU A 203 0.77 21.63 0.90
CA LEU A 203 1.46 20.37 1.22
C LEU A 203 0.68 19.13 0.75
N ARG A 204 -0.65 19.16 0.80
CA ARG A 204 -1.54 18.08 0.36
C ARG A 204 -1.31 17.71 -1.11
N TYR A 205 -1.20 18.70 -1.98
CA TYR A 205 -0.91 18.48 -3.39
C TYR A 205 0.46 17.82 -3.59
N LEU A 206 1.48 18.28 -2.86
CA LEU A 206 2.83 17.72 -2.96
C LEU A 206 2.89 16.29 -2.42
N ALA A 207 2.23 16.01 -1.30
CA ALA A 207 2.12 14.69 -0.71
C ALA A 207 1.43 13.71 -1.67
N ARG A 208 0.29 14.11 -2.25
CA ARG A 208 -0.43 13.35 -3.29
C ARG A 208 0.42 13.05 -4.51
N ARG A 209 1.15 14.04 -4.99
CA ARG A 209 2.02 13.85 -6.17
C ARG A 209 3.17 12.89 -5.85
N ALA A 210 3.83 13.06 -4.71
CA ALA A 210 4.95 12.22 -4.31
C ALA A 210 4.52 10.77 -4.08
N SER A 211 3.39 10.54 -3.41
CA SER A 211 2.86 9.20 -3.17
C SER A 211 2.45 8.48 -4.45
N ARG A 212 1.73 9.16 -5.37
CA ARG A 212 1.35 8.58 -6.67
C ARG A 212 2.56 8.27 -7.55
N GLN A 213 3.57 9.14 -7.55
CA GLN A 213 4.82 8.89 -8.25
C GLN A 213 5.55 7.66 -7.69
N LEU A 214 5.60 7.53 -6.36
CA LEU A 214 6.17 6.34 -5.73
C LEU A 214 5.35 5.08 -6.07
N ALA A 215 4.02 5.13 -5.99
CA ALA A 215 3.14 4.01 -6.29
C ALA A 215 3.30 3.50 -7.73
N ALA A 216 3.39 4.41 -8.71
CA ALA A 216 3.67 4.04 -10.10
C ALA A 216 5.05 3.38 -10.23
N ALA A 217 6.08 3.94 -9.58
CA ALA A 217 7.43 3.38 -9.63
C ALA A 217 7.52 2.00 -8.93
N GLN A 218 6.79 1.80 -7.83
CA GLN A 218 6.67 0.51 -7.15
C GLN A 218 5.96 -0.53 -8.04
N THR A 219 4.93 -0.12 -8.78
CA THR A 219 4.24 -1.00 -9.75
C THR A 219 5.21 -1.54 -10.78
N ILE A 220 5.99 -0.65 -11.41
CA ILE A 220 7.00 -1.05 -12.40
C ILE A 220 8.01 -2.02 -11.75
N GLY A 221 8.62 -1.61 -10.63
CA GLY A 221 9.68 -2.38 -9.99
C GLY A 221 9.24 -3.71 -9.39
N ALA A 222 7.97 -3.88 -9.01
CA ALA A 222 7.44 -5.14 -8.49
C ALA A 222 7.04 -6.09 -9.63
N VAL A 223 6.36 -5.59 -10.66
CA VAL A 223 5.91 -6.38 -11.82
C VAL A 223 7.10 -6.93 -12.59
N GLU A 224 8.16 -6.14 -12.78
CA GLU A 224 9.40 -6.59 -13.42
C GLU A 224 10.10 -7.74 -12.68
N GLN A 225 9.85 -7.90 -11.39
CA GLN A 225 10.41 -8.99 -10.56
C GLN A 225 9.43 -10.16 -10.41
N GLY A 226 8.32 -10.16 -11.16
CA GLY A 226 7.32 -11.22 -11.14
C GLY A 226 6.30 -11.13 -9.99
N GLY A 227 6.21 -9.98 -9.32
CA GLY A 227 5.13 -9.67 -8.38
C GLY A 227 3.88 -9.13 -9.07
N ARG A 228 2.77 -9.10 -8.35
CA ARG A 228 1.54 -8.38 -8.72
C ARG A 228 1.39 -7.15 -7.84
N THR A 229 0.75 -6.10 -8.33
CA THR A 229 0.49 -4.91 -7.51
C THR A 229 -0.98 -4.57 -7.47
N VAL A 230 -1.43 -4.09 -6.32
CA VAL A 230 -2.75 -3.49 -6.14
C VAL A 230 -2.54 -2.04 -5.75
N SER A 231 -3.10 -1.15 -6.55
CA SER A 231 -3.09 0.27 -6.21
C SER A 231 -3.91 0.49 -4.95
N LEU A 232 -3.24 0.93 -3.90
CA LEU A 232 -3.91 1.54 -2.75
C LEU A 232 -4.08 3.06 -2.99
N GLY A 233 -4.14 3.50 -4.25
CA GLY A 233 -4.40 4.89 -4.63
C GLY A 233 -5.73 5.38 -4.08
N ASP A 234 -5.73 6.60 -3.54
CA ASP A 234 -6.76 7.15 -2.63
C ASP A 234 -7.07 6.25 -1.41
N LEU A 235 -6.32 5.17 -1.17
CA LEU A 235 -6.56 4.01 -0.29
C LEU A 235 -7.92 3.32 -0.48
N LEU A 236 -8.95 4.08 -0.86
CA LEU A 236 -10.38 3.93 -0.61
C LEU A 236 -11.21 4.97 -1.39
N GLY A 237 -10.84 5.27 -2.64
CA GLY A 237 -11.67 6.01 -3.59
C GLY A 237 -12.20 7.38 -3.10
N PRO A 238 -13.29 7.89 -3.73
CA PRO A 238 -14.01 9.07 -3.24
C PRO A 238 -14.56 8.91 -1.82
N GLU A 239 -14.75 7.67 -1.36
CA GLU A 239 -15.33 7.33 -0.05
C GLU A 239 -14.43 7.78 1.12
N PHE A 240 -13.10 7.72 1.00
CA PHE A 240 -12.19 8.26 2.03
C PHE A 240 -12.16 9.77 2.11
N LEU A 241 -12.28 10.43 0.95
CA LEU A 241 -12.42 11.87 0.90
C LEU A 241 -13.81 12.31 1.40
N ALA A 242 -14.84 11.48 1.21
CA ALA A 242 -16.20 11.74 1.68
C ALA A 242 -16.38 11.46 3.18
N ASN A 243 -15.75 10.39 3.71
CA ASN A 243 -15.95 9.90 5.08
C ASN A 243 -14.63 9.73 5.87
N PRO A 244 -13.71 10.71 5.90
CA PRO A 244 -12.38 10.54 6.51
C PRO A 244 -12.43 10.14 8.00
N ARG A 245 -13.45 10.59 8.73
CA ARG A 245 -13.64 10.33 10.17
C ARG A 245 -14.01 8.89 10.52
N GLU A 246 -14.58 8.15 9.58
CA GLU A 246 -14.96 6.74 9.78
C GLU A 246 -13.81 5.79 9.45
N LEU A 247 -12.84 6.31 8.72
CA LEU A 247 -11.99 5.55 7.82
C LEU A 247 -10.50 5.72 8.18
N PHE A 248 -10.17 6.79 8.89
CA PHE A 248 -8.98 6.88 9.72
C PHE A 248 -9.31 6.60 11.19
N GLY A 249 -8.33 6.02 11.89
CA GLY A 249 -8.39 5.85 13.33
C GLY A 249 -8.28 7.18 14.08
N PRO A 250 -8.28 7.13 15.42
CA PRO A 250 -8.28 8.34 16.26
C PRO A 250 -7.08 9.27 16.06
N ASP A 251 -6.00 8.79 15.44
CA ASP A 251 -4.81 9.59 15.11
C ASP A 251 -4.93 10.37 13.78
N ASN A 252 -6.05 10.21 13.07
CA ASN A 252 -6.33 10.80 11.76
C ASN A 252 -5.22 10.54 10.73
N TYR A 253 -4.49 9.43 10.89
CA TYR A 253 -3.35 9.07 10.05
C TYR A 253 -3.37 7.59 9.65
N HIS A 254 -3.51 6.67 10.61
CA HIS A 254 -3.60 5.25 10.31
C HIS A 254 -5.04 4.85 9.97
N PRO A 255 -5.27 3.85 9.11
CA PRO A 255 -6.61 3.37 8.82
C PRO A 255 -7.36 2.89 10.08
N SER A 256 -8.68 3.12 10.10
CA SER A 256 -9.59 2.52 11.07
C SER A 256 -9.80 1.02 10.77
N ALA A 257 -10.63 0.34 11.57
CA ALA A 257 -10.99 -1.04 11.26
C ALA A 257 -11.72 -1.15 9.90
N GLU A 258 -12.59 -0.21 9.59
CA GLU A 258 -13.31 -0.08 8.33
C GLU A 258 -12.35 0.25 7.17
N GLY A 259 -11.37 1.13 7.44
CA GLY A 259 -10.30 1.44 6.50
C GLY A 259 -9.47 0.21 6.12
N TYR A 260 -9.04 -0.58 7.11
CA TYR A 260 -8.34 -1.84 6.87
C TYR A 260 -9.21 -2.90 6.20
N ALA A 261 -10.49 -3.01 6.57
CA ALA A 261 -11.42 -3.91 5.90
C ALA A 261 -11.49 -3.62 4.40
N THR A 262 -11.57 -2.35 4.03
CA THR A 262 -11.73 -1.98 2.63
C THR A 262 -10.41 -2.03 1.85
N ALA A 263 -9.27 -1.75 2.49
CA ALA A 263 -7.96 -2.07 1.90
C ALA A 263 -7.80 -3.59 1.67
N ALA A 264 -8.19 -4.42 2.63
CA ALA A 264 -8.16 -5.88 2.50
C ALA A 264 -9.07 -6.37 1.38
N MET A 265 -10.28 -5.82 1.24
CA MET A 265 -11.20 -6.13 0.13
C MET A 265 -10.62 -5.79 -1.25
N ALA A 266 -9.77 -4.75 -1.34
CA ALA A 266 -9.09 -4.42 -2.58
C ALA A 266 -7.98 -5.42 -2.94
N VAL A 267 -7.25 -5.89 -1.93
CA VAL A 267 -6.08 -6.78 -2.12
C VAL A 267 -6.49 -8.24 -2.27
N LEU A 268 -7.49 -8.70 -1.51
CA LEU A 268 -7.88 -10.11 -1.40
C LEU A 268 -8.11 -10.80 -2.76
N PRO A 269 -8.81 -10.22 -3.74
CA PRO A 269 -9.02 -10.88 -5.02
C PRO A 269 -7.73 -11.11 -5.81
N THR A 270 -6.75 -10.19 -5.70
CA THR A 270 -5.43 -10.35 -6.33
C THR A 270 -4.61 -11.39 -5.59
N LEU A 271 -4.70 -11.42 -4.26
CA LEU A 271 -4.08 -12.43 -3.40
C LEU A 271 -4.58 -13.85 -3.73
N CYS A 272 -5.89 -14.03 -3.87
CA CYS A 272 -6.44 -15.33 -4.26
C CYS A 272 -6.06 -15.68 -5.70
N ALA A 273 -6.07 -14.72 -6.63
CA ALA A 273 -5.69 -14.95 -8.02
C ALA A 273 -4.21 -15.32 -8.21
N SER A 274 -3.29 -14.80 -7.37
CA SER A 274 -1.87 -15.20 -7.44
C SER A 274 -1.68 -16.68 -7.10
N LEU A 275 -2.57 -17.25 -6.29
CA LEU A 275 -2.58 -18.67 -5.93
C LEU A 275 -3.49 -19.53 -6.82
N GLY A 276 -4.09 -18.96 -7.88
CA GLY A 276 -5.03 -19.68 -8.74
C GLY A 276 -6.39 -19.99 -8.09
N LEU A 277 -6.71 -19.34 -6.97
CA LEU A 277 -7.94 -19.56 -6.18
C LEU A 277 -9.07 -18.58 -6.53
N TRP A 278 -8.92 -17.79 -7.59
CA TRP A 278 -9.93 -16.83 -8.02
C TRP A 278 -10.21 -17.00 -9.52
N PRO A 279 -11.47 -16.93 -9.96
CA PRO A 279 -11.79 -17.03 -11.38
C PRO A 279 -11.02 -15.98 -12.19
N GLU A 280 -10.18 -16.42 -13.13
CA GLU A 280 -9.57 -15.52 -14.09
C GLU A 280 -10.53 -15.35 -15.28
N GLU A 281 -11.00 -14.12 -15.51
CA GLU A 281 -11.74 -13.79 -16.74
C GLU A 281 -10.77 -13.97 -17.94
N GLU A 282 -11.13 -14.83 -18.91
CA GLU A 282 -10.28 -15.18 -20.07
C GLU A 282 -9.92 -13.98 -20.96
N ARG A 283 -10.64 -12.87 -20.84
CA ARG A 283 -10.42 -11.64 -21.61
C ARG A 283 -10.61 -10.40 -20.74
N PRO A 284 -9.78 -9.34 -20.91
CA PRO A 284 -9.97 -8.08 -20.20
C PRO A 284 -11.33 -7.45 -20.52
N ASP A 285 -12.04 -6.97 -19.51
CA ASP A 285 -13.32 -6.28 -19.69
C ASP A 285 -13.09 -4.83 -20.14
N VAL A 286 -13.27 -4.59 -21.45
CA VAL A 286 -13.11 -3.25 -22.06
C VAL A 286 -14.05 -2.22 -21.41
N SER A 287 -15.24 -2.64 -20.95
CA SER A 287 -16.20 -1.75 -20.27
C SER A 287 -15.66 -1.23 -18.93
N ARG A 288 -14.75 -1.98 -18.31
CA ARG A 288 -14.06 -1.59 -17.06
C ARG A 288 -12.74 -0.87 -17.32
N ARG A 289 -12.40 -0.56 -18.58
CA ARG A 289 -11.09 0.00 -18.97
C ARG A 289 -9.93 -0.93 -18.57
N GLU A 290 -10.16 -2.24 -18.60
CA GLU A 290 -9.11 -3.24 -18.47
C GLU A 290 -8.41 -3.47 -19.81
N GLY A 291 -7.17 -3.93 -19.76
CA GLY A 291 -6.45 -4.24 -20.98
C GLY A 291 -4.95 -4.43 -20.80
N PHE A 292 -4.33 -4.83 -21.90
CA PHE A 292 -2.89 -4.94 -22.01
C PHE A 292 -2.30 -3.56 -22.34
N LEU A 293 -1.38 -3.10 -21.50
CA LEU A 293 -0.71 -1.81 -21.65
C LEU A 293 0.80 -1.99 -21.43
N PRO A 294 1.66 -1.12 -21.98
CA PRO A 294 3.04 -1.01 -21.53
C PRO A 294 3.06 -0.80 -20.01
N VAL A 295 3.96 -1.49 -19.29
CA VAL A 295 4.00 -1.50 -17.82
C VAL A 295 3.99 -0.07 -17.24
N ALA A 296 4.77 0.86 -17.81
CA ALA A 296 4.81 2.25 -17.36
C ALA A 296 3.45 2.97 -17.47
N ARG A 297 2.66 2.68 -18.51
CA ARG A 297 1.32 3.27 -18.69
C ARG A 297 0.30 2.62 -17.75
N ALA A 298 0.37 1.30 -17.57
CA ALA A 298 -0.45 0.60 -16.59
C ALA A 298 -0.19 1.13 -15.17
N ALA A 299 1.09 1.33 -14.82
CA ALA A 299 1.51 1.88 -13.53
C ALA A 299 0.99 3.30 -13.29
N ALA A 300 1.09 4.19 -14.28
CA ALA A 300 0.58 5.55 -14.17
C ALA A 300 -0.95 5.56 -13.96
N GLN A 301 -1.69 4.76 -14.74
CA GLN A 301 -3.14 4.67 -14.62
C GLN A 301 -3.58 4.01 -13.30
N ALA A 302 -2.86 2.98 -12.84
CA ALA A 302 -3.12 2.34 -11.56
C ALA A 302 -2.89 3.30 -10.38
N ALA A 303 -1.83 4.12 -10.42
CA ALA A 303 -1.55 5.09 -9.37
C ALA A 303 -2.64 6.17 -9.20
N GLU A 304 -3.48 6.39 -10.21
CA GLU A 304 -4.60 7.33 -10.15
C GLU A 304 -5.91 6.70 -9.67
N GLU A 305 -6.07 5.38 -9.80
CA GLU A 305 -7.33 4.68 -9.52
C GLU A 305 -7.13 3.52 -8.52
N GLY A 306 -7.60 3.72 -7.28
CA GLY A 306 -7.54 2.72 -6.22
C GLY A 306 -8.23 1.40 -6.56
N GLY A 307 -7.60 0.29 -6.18
CA GLY A 307 -8.06 -1.07 -6.46
C GLY A 307 -7.67 -1.62 -7.82
N THR A 308 -6.97 -0.84 -8.62
CA THR A 308 -6.44 -1.32 -9.89
C THR A 308 -5.33 -2.33 -9.64
N GLU A 309 -5.49 -3.54 -10.17
CA GLU A 309 -4.46 -4.58 -10.18
C GLU A 309 -3.60 -4.42 -11.44
N VAL A 310 -2.30 -4.58 -11.29
CA VAL A 310 -1.35 -4.69 -12.41
C VAL A 310 -0.53 -5.96 -12.23
N THR A 311 -0.49 -6.78 -13.27
CA THR A 311 0.29 -8.02 -13.33
C THR A 311 1.05 -8.11 -14.64
N ALA A 312 2.17 -8.84 -14.67
CA ALA A 312 2.90 -9.09 -15.91
C ALA A 312 2.02 -9.89 -16.89
N ALA A 313 2.04 -9.50 -18.16
CA ALA A 313 1.27 -10.17 -19.22
C ALA A 313 2.15 -10.82 -20.27
N MET A 314 3.15 -10.10 -20.79
CA MET A 314 4.13 -10.64 -21.73
C MET A 314 5.50 -9.97 -21.54
N PRO A 315 6.61 -10.74 -21.59
CA PRO A 315 7.95 -10.24 -21.30
C PRO A 315 8.48 -9.24 -22.35
N THR A 316 7.99 -9.27 -23.60
CA THR A 316 8.47 -8.40 -24.67
C THR A 316 7.35 -7.99 -25.62
N GLY A 317 7.08 -6.70 -25.74
CA GLY A 317 6.41 -6.14 -26.91
C GLY A 317 7.18 -4.94 -27.48
N PRO A 318 6.70 -4.32 -28.57
CA PRO A 318 7.47 -3.33 -29.35
C PRO A 318 7.83 -2.02 -28.58
N ARG A 319 7.36 -1.86 -27.34
CA ARG A 319 7.62 -0.70 -26.47
C ARG A 319 8.08 -1.08 -25.05
N GLY A 320 8.61 -2.30 -24.86
CA GLY A 320 9.03 -2.83 -23.55
C GLY A 320 8.07 -3.90 -22.99
N PRO A 321 8.19 -4.27 -21.70
CA PRO A 321 7.33 -5.27 -21.07
C PRO A 321 5.87 -4.80 -21.01
N TRP A 322 4.93 -5.73 -21.15
CA TRP A 322 3.50 -5.47 -21.10
C TRP A 322 2.90 -5.99 -19.80
N ALA A 323 1.96 -5.23 -19.25
CA ALA A 323 1.17 -5.60 -18.10
C ALA A 323 -0.31 -5.70 -18.46
N LEU A 324 -1.02 -6.56 -17.75
CA LEU A 324 -2.46 -6.60 -17.73
C LEU A 324 -2.96 -5.74 -16.56
N LEU A 325 -3.75 -4.73 -16.89
CA LEU A 325 -4.43 -3.87 -15.93
C LEU A 325 -5.85 -4.41 -15.71
N LYS A 326 -6.18 -4.81 -14.46
CA LYS A 326 -7.49 -5.35 -14.07
C LYS A 326 -8.19 -4.44 -13.05
N ARG A 327 -9.52 -4.41 -13.09
CA ARG A 327 -10.36 -3.64 -12.15
C ARG A 327 -11.48 -4.53 -11.65
N ARG A 328 -11.18 -5.22 -10.55
CA ARG A 328 -12.10 -6.21 -9.98
C ARG A 328 -13.32 -5.52 -9.39
N ARG A 329 -14.50 -6.11 -9.60
CA ARG A 329 -15.79 -5.56 -9.15
C ARG A 329 -15.73 -5.25 -7.66
N ARG A 330 -15.93 -3.98 -7.31
CA ARG A 330 -16.27 -3.55 -5.96
C ARG A 330 -17.78 -3.39 -5.89
N ARG A 331 -18.41 -4.03 -4.90
CA ARG A 331 -19.77 -3.64 -4.53
C ARG A 331 -19.65 -2.27 -3.87
N ARG A 332 -19.90 -1.20 -4.63
CA ARG A 332 -20.10 0.13 -4.03
C ARG A 332 -21.24 0.00 -3.03
N VAL A 333 -21.01 0.37 -1.77
CA VAL A 333 -22.12 0.51 -0.84
C VAL A 333 -22.86 1.76 -1.29
N THR A 334 -23.99 1.59 -1.94
CA THR A 334 -24.87 2.71 -2.28
C THR A 334 -25.35 3.31 -0.97
N THR A 335 -24.77 4.44 -0.55
CA THR A 335 -25.44 5.32 0.41
C THR A 335 -26.72 5.79 -0.26
N GLN A 336 -27.87 5.38 0.28
CA GLN A 336 -29.14 5.98 -0.09
C GLN A 336 -29.02 7.49 0.17
N ASP A 337 -29.28 8.31 -0.84
CA ASP A 337 -29.48 9.75 -0.63
C ASP A 337 -30.51 9.92 0.49
N PRO A 338 -30.29 10.81 1.47
CA PRO A 338 -31.34 11.15 2.41
C PRO A 338 -32.53 11.67 1.60
N ALA A 339 -33.66 10.98 1.74
CA ALA A 339 -34.91 11.36 1.10
C ALA A 339 -35.15 12.86 1.35
N PRO A 340 -35.56 13.64 0.32
CA PRO A 340 -35.85 15.05 0.53
C PRO A 340 -36.92 15.16 1.62
N LEU A 341 -36.57 15.91 2.67
CA LEU A 341 -37.54 16.34 3.67
C LEU A 341 -38.57 17.20 2.94
N ASN A 342 -39.74 16.63 2.67
CA ASN A 342 -40.90 17.39 2.25
C ASN A 342 -41.29 18.29 3.44
N LEU A 343 -41.03 19.59 3.30
CA LEU A 343 -41.70 20.66 4.04
C LEU A 343 -43.06 20.94 3.40
#